data_AF-A0A924GGE8-F1
#
_entry.id   AF-A0A924GGE8-F1
#
_cell.length_a   1.000
_cell.length_b   1.000
_cell.length_c   1.000
_cell.angle_alpha   90.00
_cell.angle_beta   90.00
_cell.angle_gamma   90.00
#
_symmetry.space_group_name_H-M   'P 1'
#
loop_
_entity.id
_entity.type
_entity.pdbx_description
1 polymer ?
#
loop_
_entity_poly.entity_id
_entity_poly.type
_entity_poly.pdbx_seq_one_letter_code
_entity_poly.pdbx_strand_id
1 'polypeptide(L)'
;MGWISNDNLHEGYLEVVLADGKTSSTSNATGPVIMLTTAQGNYTGKDEQCTHDEVVAWVLRCDCPSSITGNRTAWVGDRWERVATPALEDPENGRIYVAPGDFAVDVMDRPDVEAVARSRWLAEHVSPHEALAVIRTARTEIAAAKRRLDEAVLYARASGETWATVGEAAGTTRQSAQERWGPLTS
;
A
#
# COMPACT_ATOMS: atom_id res chain seq x y z
N MET A 1 14.41 1.43 -5.41
CA MET A 1 13.62 0.69 -4.38
C MET A 1 12.30 1.39 -4.07
N GLY A 2 11.19 0.69 -3.77
CA GLY A 2 9.89 1.33 -3.46
C GLY A 2 9.67 1.71 -1.98
N TRP A 3 8.54 2.35 -1.67
CA TRP A 3 8.10 2.73 -0.33
C TRP A 3 6.85 1.96 0.09
N ILE A 4 6.77 1.53 1.34
CA ILE A 4 5.61 0.80 1.89
C ILE A 4 4.86 1.72 2.86
N SER A 5 3.52 1.78 2.76
CA SER A 5 2.65 2.53 3.67
C SER A 5 2.59 1.89 5.06
N ASN A 6 2.16 2.65 6.06
CA ASN A 6 2.08 2.16 7.44
C ASN A 6 1.13 0.97 7.61
N ASP A 7 0.10 0.88 6.78
CA ASP A 7 -0.84 -0.25 6.79
C ASP A 7 -0.36 -1.47 5.97
N ASN A 8 0.83 -1.39 5.37
CA ASN A 8 1.43 -2.40 4.49
C ASN A 8 0.57 -2.79 3.28
N LEU A 9 -0.39 -1.94 2.88
CA LEU A 9 -1.26 -2.20 1.74
C LEU A 9 -0.83 -1.46 0.47
N HIS A 10 0.00 -0.42 0.60
CA HIS A 10 0.39 0.42 -0.54
C HIS A 10 1.90 0.35 -0.70
N GLU A 11 2.36 0.03 -1.90
CA GLU A 11 3.77 0.08 -2.29
C GLU A 11 3.93 1.10 -3.42
N GLY A 12 4.48 2.27 -3.10
CA GLY A 12 4.78 3.33 -4.04
C GLY A 12 6.15 3.17 -4.69
N TYR A 13 6.27 3.43 -5.98
CA TYR A 13 7.54 3.34 -6.71
C TYR A 13 7.52 4.21 -7.98
N LEU A 14 8.71 4.48 -8.52
CA LEU A 14 8.86 5.07 -9.85
C LEU A 14 9.04 3.96 -10.89
N GLU A 15 8.10 3.85 -11.82
CA GLU A 15 8.21 2.99 -13.00
C GLU A 15 8.92 3.76 -14.12
N VAL A 16 9.92 3.14 -14.76
CA VAL A 16 10.62 3.79 -15.86
C VAL A 16 9.76 3.76 -17.13
N VAL A 17 9.91 4.80 -17.95
CA VAL A 17 9.28 4.90 -19.26
C VAL A 17 10.34 5.07 -20.34
N LEU A 18 10.21 4.27 -21.39
CA LEU A 18 11.09 4.26 -22.55
C LEU A 18 10.55 5.15 -23.66
N ALA A 19 11.40 5.52 -24.62
CA ALA A 19 11.05 6.40 -25.74
C ALA A 19 9.90 5.87 -26.61
N ASP A 20 9.72 4.55 -26.68
CA ASP A 20 8.63 3.88 -27.42
C ASP A 20 7.33 3.77 -26.61
N GLY A 21 7.29 4.32 -25.39
CA GLY A 21 6.15 4.31 -24.49
C GLY A 21 6.01 3.03 -23.65
N LYS A 22 6.88 2.03 -23.84
CA LYS A 22 6.94 0.88 -22.94
C LYS A 22 7.39 1.32 -21.55
N THR A 23 7.00 0.53 -20.56
CA THR A 23 7.32 0.79 -19.15
C THR A 23 7.92 -0.43 -18.50
N SER A 24 8.76 -0.21 -17.48
CA SER A 24 9.36 -1.28 -16.71
C SER A 24 9.46 -0.93 -15.24
N SER A 25 9.19 -1.92 -14.40
CA SER A 25 9.48 -1.92 -12.97
C SER A 25 10.61 -2.91 -12.60
N THR A 26 11.25 -3.52 -13.61
CA THR A 26 12.33 -4.50 -13.44
C THR A 26 13.59 -4.00 -14.13
N SER A 27 14.74 -4.12 -13.46
CA SER A 27 16.02 -3.70 -14.00
C SER A 27 17.16 -4.62 -13.58
N ASN A 28 18.28 -4.49 -14.27
CA ASN A 28 19.57 -5.05 -13.87
C ASN A 28 20.68 -4.02 -14.13
N ALA A 29 21.94 -4.41 -13.97
CA ALA A 29 23.09 -3.51 -14.15
C ALA A 29 23.19 -2.85 -15.55
N THR A 30 22.56 -3.42 -16.58
CA THR A 30 22.53 -2.86 -17.94
C THR A 30 21.44 -1.80 -18.11
N GLY A 31 20.34 -1.91 -17.36
CA GLY A 31 19.20 -1.02 -17.47
C GLY A 31 17.85 -1.73 -17.29
N PRO A 32 16.76 -1.08 -17.73
CA PRO A 32 15.41 -1.64 -17.66
C PRO A 32 15.25 -2.94 -18.45
N VAL A 33 14.37 -3.81 -17.98
CA VAL A 33 14.02 -5.07 -18.65
C VAL A 33 12.53 -5.10 -18.93
N ILE A 34 12.13 -5.25 -20.18
CA ILE A 34 10.73 -5.40 -20.58
C ILE A 34 10.39 -6.88 -20.69
N MET A 35 9.50 -7.35 -19.83
CA MET A 35 8.92 -8.69 -19.94
C MET A 35 7.91 -8.71 -21.10
N LEU A 36 8.18 -9.53 -22.12
CA LEU A 36 7.30 -9.61 -23.28
C LEU A 36 6.07 -10.48 -22.95
N THR A 37 4.88 -9.91 -23.10
CA THR A 37 3.61 -10.61 -22.85
C THR A 37 2.85 -10.91 -24.13
N THR A 38 2.04 -11.97 -24.12
CA THR A 38 1.07 -12.23 -25.18
C THR A 38 -0.03 -11.16 -25.18
N ALA A 39 -0.88 -11.15 -26.21
CA ALA A 39 -2.06 -10.28 -26.25
C ALA A 39 -3.04 -10.50 -25.07
N GLN A 40 -2.97 -11.65 -24.41
CA GLN A 40 -3.76 -11.98 -23.22
C GLN A 40 -3.06 -11.60 -21.91
N GLY A 41 -1.90 -10.92 -21.98
CA GLY A 41 -1.15 -10.47 -20.80
C GLY A 41 -0.27 -11.54 -20.14
N ASN A 42 -0.14 -12.72 -20.73
CA ASN A 42 0.71 -13.78 -20.18
C ASN A 42 2.16 -13.57 -20.57
N TYR A 43 3.08 -13.68 -19.62
CA TYR A 43 4.51 -13.63 -19.89
C TYR A 43 4.93 -14.73 -20.87
N THR A 44 5.72 -14.36 -21.88
CA THR A 44 6.12 -15.25 -22.98
C THR A 44 7.39 -16.06 -22.67
N GLY A 45 8.04 -15.82 -21.52
CA GLY A 45 9.35 -16.39 -21.22
C GLY A 45 10.51 -15.65 -21.90
N LYS A 46 10.26 -14.47 -22.48
CA LYS A 46 11.25 -13.66 -23.18
C LYS A 46 11.25 -12.24 -22.66
N ASP A 47 12.45 -11.70 -22.55
CA ASP A 47 12.70 -10.35 -22.09
C ASP A 47 13.40 -9.54 -23.19
N GLU A 48 13.12 -8.24 -23.22
CA GLU A 48 13.81 -7.25 -24.02
C GLU A 48 14.64 -6.38 -23.07
N GLN A 49 15.97 -6.40 -23.23
CA GLN A 49 16.89 -5.59 -22.45
C GLN A 49 16.97 -4.19 -23.06
N CYS A 50 16.74 -3.17 -22.24
CA CYS A 50 16.94 -1.77 -22.57
C CYS A 50 18.12 -1.20 -21.78
N THR A 51 18.69 -0.12 -22.29
CA THR A 51 19.77 0.64 -21.69
C THR A 51 19.22 1.79 -20.86
N HIS A 52 20.05 2.32 -19.96
CA HIS A 52 19.69 3.51 -19.19
C HIS A 52 19.45 4.76 -20.05
N ASP A 53 20.08 4.86 -21.23
CA ASP A 53 19.92 6.01 -22.11
C ASP A 53 18.59 6.02 -22.86
N GLU A 54 17.91 4.88 -22.94
CA GLU A 54 16.57 4.76 -23.54
C GLU A 54 15.45 5.23 -22.60
N VAL A 55 15.75 5.45 -21.31
CA VAL A 55 14.79 5.99 -20.34
C VAL A 55 14.57 7.47 -20.61
N VAL A 56 13.31 7.82 -20.85
CA VAL A 56 12.86 9.20 -21.12
C VAL A 56 12.06 9.81 -19.99
N ALA A 57 11.55 9.00 -19.05
CA ALA A 57 10.78 9.48 -17.91
C ALA A 57 10.60 8.43 -16.81
N TRP A 58 9.98 8.87 -15.72
CA TRP A 58 9.54 8.05 -14.59
C TRP A 58 8.11 8.40 -14.23
N VAL A 59 7.28 7.39 -13.99
CA VAL A 59 5.89 7.56 -13.57
C VAL A 59 5.72 7.00 -12.17
N LEU A 60 5.19 7.81 -11.27
CA LEU A 60 4.86 7.38 -9.93
C LEU A 60 3.67 6.41 -9.97
N ARG A 61 3.85 5.24 -9.37
CA ARG A 61 2.84 4.20 -9.26
C ARG A 61 2.67 3.75 -7.84
N CYS A 62 1.52 3.12 -7.58
CA CYS A 62 1.31 2.38 -6.35
C CYS A 62 0.57 1.06 -6.61
N ASP A 63 1.14 -0.03 -6.13
CA ASP A 63 0.54 -1.36 -6.19
C ASP A 63 -0.41 -1.56 -5.00
N CYS A 64 -1.71 -1.36 -5.24
CA CYS A 64 -2.75 -1.42 -4.20
C CYS A 64 -3.55 -2.71 -4.31
N PRO A 65 -3.94 -3.38 -3.21
CA PRO A 65 -4.90 -4.47 -3.28
C PRO A 65 -6.28 -3.95 -3.70
N SER A 66 -6.86 -4.52 -4.76
CA SER A 66 -8.28 -4.31 -5.07
C SER A 66 -9.12 -4.86 -3.94
N SER A 67 -9.94 -4.00 -3.33
CA SER A 67 -10.90 -4.40 -2.30
C SER A 67 -12.01 -5.34 -2.82
N ILE A 68 -12.15 -5.49 -4.14
CA ILE A 68 -13.26 -6.22 -4.78
C ILE A 68 -12.79 -7.53 -5.43
N THR A 69 -11.62 -7.54 -6.06
CA THR A 69 -11.22 -8.65 -6.96
C THR A 69 -9.97 -9.40 -6.51
N GLY A 70 -9.26 -8.95 -5.48
CA GLY A 70 -7.97 -9.53 -5.06
C GLY A 70 -6.81 -9.28 -6.02
N ASN A 71 -7.05 -8.70 -7.20
CA ASN A 71 -6.02 -8.22 -8.11
C ASN A 71 -5.38 -6.94 -7.56
N ARG A 72 -4.10 -6.70 -7.79
CA ARG A 72 -3.51 -5.40 -7.49
C ARG A 72 -3.96 -4.39 -8.55
N THR A 73 -4.56 -3.27 -8.14
CA THR A 73 -4.80 -2.13 -9.02
C THR A 73 -3.63 -1.16 -8.88
N ALA A 74 -3.05 -0.75 -10.01
CA ALA A 74 -2.03 0.28 -10.03
C ALA A 74 -2.71 1.66 -9.97
N TRP A 75 -2.55 2.38 -8.87
CA TRP A 75 -2.76 3.83 -8.90
C TRP A 75 -1.59 4.46 -9.68
N VAL A 76 -1.90 5.51 -10.44
CA VAL A 76 -0.94 6.23 -11.28
C VAL A 76 -0.97 7.69 -10.87
N GLY A 77 0.20 8.21 -10.50
CA GLY A 77 0.41 9.59 -10.11
C GLY A 77 1.23 10.35 -11.14
N ASP A 78 2.00 11.30 -10.63
CA ASP A 78 2.80 12.22 -11.44
C ASP A 78 3.91 11.56 -12.26
N ARG A 79 4.36 12.30 -13.27
CA ARG A 79 5.40 11.91 -14.21
C ARG A 79 6.55 12.91 -14.18
N TRP A 80 7.77 12.39 -14.19
CA TRP A 80 9.00 13.16 -14.34
C TRP A 80 9.63 12.87 -15.69
N GLU A 81 9.81 13.89 -16.52
CA GLU A 81 10.53 13.80 -17.79
C GLU A 81 12.05 13.89 -17.56
N ARG A 82 12.80 13.10 -18.32
CA ARG A 82 14.26 13.21 -18.37
C ARG A 82 14.64 14.45 -19.16
N VAL A 83 15.39 15.35 -18.55
CA VAL A 83 15.89 16.56 -19.20
C VAL A 83 17.33 16.38 -19.70
N ALA A 84 17.69 17.13 -20.74
CA ALA A 84 18.97 16.97 -21.43
C ALA A 84 20.19 17.53 -20.68
N THR A 85 19.98 18.43 -19.70
CA THR A 85 21.08 19.09 -18.97
C THR A 85 20.73 19.28 -17.50
N PRO A 86 21.73 19.35 -16.59
CA PRO A 86 21.49 19.62 -15.17
C PRO A 86 20.80 20.96 -14.92
N ALA A 87 21.02 21.96 -15.78
CA ALA A 87 20.43 23.29 -15.63
C ALA A 87 18.90 23.32 -15.82
N LEU A 88 18.33 22.25 -16.40
CA LEU A 88 16.89 22.09 -16.59
C LEU A 88 16.23 21.23 -15.50
N GLU A 89 17.03 20.68 -14.59
CA GLU A 89 16.55 19.82 -13.52
C GLU A 89 15.68 20.59 -12.54
N ASP A 90 14.53 20.01 -12.23
CA ASP A 90 13.55 20.55 -11.31
C ASP A 90 12.61 19.41 -10.88
N PRO A 91 13.02 18.58 -9.89
CA PRO A 91 12.23 17.45 -9.44
C PRO A 91 10.84 17.90 -8.92
N GLU A 92 10.73 19.09 -8.35
CA GLU A 92 9.44 19.66 -7.91
C GLU A 92 8.50 19.97 -9.08
N ASN A 93 8.98 20.04 -10.32
CA ASN A 93 8.14 20.28 -11.48
C ASN A 93 8.27 19.19 -12.55
N GLY A 94 8.56 17.94 -12.13
CA GLY A 94 8.50 16.81 -13.04
C GLY A 94 9.69 16.74 -14.02
N ARG A 95 10.86 17.25 -13.65
CA ARG A 95 12.05 17.25 -14.52
C ARG A 95 13.27 16.71 -13.79
N ILE A 96 13.85 15.62 -14.29
CA ILE A 96 15.01 14.97 -13.68
C ILE A 96 16.13 14.90 -14.69
N TYR A 97 17.34 15.30 -14.30
CA TYR A 97 18.52 15.09 -15.12
C TYR A 97 19.19 13.77 -14.75
N VAL A 98 19.56 13.00 -15.77
CA VAL A 98 20.45 11.83 -15.63
C VAL A 98 21.45 11.90 -16.78
N ALA A 99 22.74 11.93 -16.47
CA ALA A 99 23.78 12.01 -17.48
C ALA A 99 23.75 10.79 -18.43
N PRO A 100 24.18 10.93 -19.68
CA PRO A 100 24.33 9.78 -20.56
C PRO A 100 25.26 8.72 -19.94
N GLY A 101 24.83 7.46 -19.96
CA GLY A 101 25.56 6.33 -19.37
C GLY A 101 25.40 6.14 -17.86
N ASP A 102 24.72 7.06 -17.14
CA ASP A 102 24.40 6.89 -15.72
C ASP A 102 23.16 6.01 -15.50
N PHE A 103 23.01 5.51 -14.27
CA PHE A 103 21.92 4.61 -13.85
C PHE A 103 20.57 5.33 -13.73
N ALA A 104 19.82 5.40 -14.83
CA ALA A 104 18.47 5.98 -14.87
C ALA A 104 17.42 5.21 -14.04
N VAL A 105 17.66 3.94 -13.71
CA VAL A 105 16.72 3.11 -12.92
C VAL A 105 16.78 3.42 -11.42
N ASP A 106 17.88 4.01 -10.95
CA ASP A 106 18.14 4.30 -9.54
C ASP A 106 17.84 5.77 -9.17
N VAL A 107 17.12 6.49 -10.04
CA VAL A 107 16.73 7.89 -9.81
C VAL A 107 15.96 8.07 -8.50
N MET A 108 15.20 7.06 -8.08
CA MET A 108 14.45 7.07 -6.81
C MET A 108 15.35 6.95 -5.57
N ASP A 109 16.60 6.50 -5.72
CA ASP A 109 17.57 6.42 -4.61
C ASP A 109 18.23 7.79 -4.35
N ARG A 110 17.95 8.80 -5.19
CA ARG A 110 18.35 10.19 -4.96
C ARG A 110 17.43 10.85 -3.92
N PRO A 111 17.96 11.45 -2.84
CA PRO A 111 17.14 12.01 -1.76
C PRO A 111 16.17 13.12 -2.19
N ASP A 112 16.55 13.94 -3.16
CA ASP A 112 15.72 15.04 -3.68
C ASP A 112 14.51 14.52 -4.46
N VAL A 113 14.73 13.52 -5.32
CA VAL A 113 13.64 12.88 -6.07
C VAL A 113 12.76 12.04 -5.15
N GLU A 114 13.37 11.27 -4.23
CA GLU A 114 12.66 10.46 -3.27
C GLU A 114 11.68 11.31 -2.45
N ALA A 115 12.17 12.42 -1.89
CA ALA A 115 11.36 13.29 -1.04
C ALA A 115 10.11 13.81 -1.76
N VAL A 116 10.26 14.30 -3.00
CA VAL A 116 9.14 14.85 -3.78
C VAL A 116 8.16 13.76 -4.18
N ALA A 117 8.64 12.67 -4.77
CA ALA A 117 7.80 11.59 -5.26
C ALA A 117 7.04 10.91 -4.10
N ARG A 118 7.73 10.63 -2.99
CA ARG A 118 7.11 10.05 -1.79
C ARG A 118 6.10 11.00 -1.16
N SER A 119 6.40 12.30 -1.08
CA SER A 119 5.45 13.29 -0.54
C SER A 119 4.15 13.33 -1.36
N ARG A 120 4.25 13.32 -2.70
CA ARG A 120 3.08 13.27 -3.59
C ARG A 120 2.27 11.99 -3.43
N TRP A 121 2.96 10.85 -3.44
CA TRP A 121 2.32 9.56 -3.18
C TRP A 121 1.57 9.53 -1.84
N LEU A 122 2.19 10.03 -0.77
CA LEU A 122 1.56 10.09 0.54
C LEU A 122 0.34 11.02 0.55
N ALA A 123 0.47 12.23 0.01
CA ALA A 123 -0.57 13.23 0.05
C ALA A 123 -1.79 12.87 -0.81
N GLU A 124 -1.55 12.41 -2.04
CA GLU A 124 -2.61 12.22 -3.03
C GLU A 124 -3.25 10.84 -2.95
N HIS A 125 -2.47 9.82 -2.58
CA HIS A 125 -2.92 8.44 -2.62
C HIS A 125 -3.07 7.81 -1.24
N VAL A 126 -2.02 7.80 -0.42
CA VAL A 126 -2.01 7.01 0.83
C VAL A 126 -2.83 7.64 1.94
N SER A 127 -2.78 8.96 2.12
CA SER A 127 -3.42 9.65 3.24
C SER A 127 -4.94 9.38 3.34
N PRO A 128 -5.72 9.40 2.23
CA PRO A 128 -7.12 8.97 2.25
C PRO A 128 -7.33 7.52 2.74
N HIS A 129 -6.42 6.61 2.40
CA HIS A 129 -6.51 5.19 2.78
C HIS A 129 -6.08 4.94 4.23
N GLU A 130 -5.11 5.69 4.75
CA GLU A 130 -4.69 5.63 6.15
C GLU A 130 -5.81 6.08 7.09
N ALA A 131 -6.60 7.09 6.71
CA ALA A 131 -7.78 7.48 7.48
C ALA A 131 -8.78 6.31 7.63
N LEU A 132 -8.94 5.49 6.59
CA LEU A 132 -9.76 4.28 6.65
C LEU A 132 -9.09 3.16 7.45
N ALA A 133 -7.76 3.10 7.50
CA ALA A 133 -7.02 2.13 8.31
C ALA A 133 -7.34 2.31 9.80
N VAL A 134 -7.42 3.55 10.28
CA VAL A 134 -7.83 3.86 11.67
C VAL A 134 -9.20 3.27 11.98
N ILE A 135 -10.17 3.39 11.06
CA ILE A 135 -11.51 2.80 11.22
C ILE A 135 -11.44 1.27 11.28
N ARG A 136 -10.64 0.63 10.41
CA ARG A 136 -10.46 -0.82 10.39
C ARG A 136 -9.83 -1.32 11.70
N THR A 137 -8.84 -0.60 12.22
CA THR A 137 -8.18 -0.90 13.51
C THR A 137 -9.18 -0.79 14.66
N ALA A 138 -9.91 0.32 14.77
CA ALA A 138 -10.93 0.50 15.81
C ALA A 138 -11.99 -0.61 15.76
N ARG A 139 -12.42 -1.04 14.56
CA ARG A 139 -13.36 -2.15 14.41
C ARG A 139 -12.79 -3.48 14.94
N THR A 140 -11.52 -3.75 14.66
CA THR A 140 -10.82 -4.95 15.17
C THR A 140 -10.68 -4.93 16.68
N GLU A 141 -10.35 -3.77 17.25
CA GLU A 141 -10.26 -3.57 18.70
C GLU A 141 -11.62 -3.76 19.38
N ILE A 142 -12.70 -3.23 18.80
CA ILE A 142 -14.07 -3.45 19.29
C ILE A 142 -14.40 -4.94 19.26
N ALA A 143 -14.08 -5.65 18.17
CA ALA A 143 -14.33 -7.08 18.07
C ALA A 143 -13.53 -7.88 19.11
N ALA A 144 -12.26 -7.52 19.34
CA ALA A 144 -11.43 -8.14 20.36
C ALA A 144 -11.95 -7.86 21.78
N ALA A 145 -12.34 -6.62 22.08
CA ALA A 145 -12.92 -6.24 23.37
C ALA A 145 -14.24 -6.97 23.62
N LYS A 146 -15.11 -7.11 22.61
CA LYS A 146 -16.34 -7.91 22.71
C LYS A 146 -16.05 -9.36 23.05
N ARG A 147 -15.09 -10.01 22.36
CA ARG A 147 -14.69 -11.39 22.67
C ARG A 147 -14.18 -11.53 24.11
N ARG A 148 -13.30 -10.63 24.55
CA ARG A 148 -12.80 -10.64 25.94
C ARG A 148 -13.91 -10.45 26.97
N LEU A 149 -14.89 -9.59 26.69
CA LEU A 149 -16.05 -9.42 27.56
C LEU A 149 -16.88 -10.72 27.61
N ASP A 150 -17.14 -11.35 26.47
CA ASP A 150 -17.88 -12.61 26.43
C ASP A 150 -17.13 -13.71 27.21
N GLU A 151 -15.80 -13.85 27.03
CA GLU A 151 -14.95 -14.78 27.79
C GLU A 151 -14.98 -14.50 29.30
N ALA A 152 -14.89 -13.23 29.72
CA ALA A 152 -14.95 -12.85 31.13
C ALA A 152 -16.31 -13.18 31.76
N VAL A 153 -17.40 -12.99 31.02
CA VAL A 153 -18.75 -13.37 31.47
C VAL A 153 -18.88 -14.89 31.62
N LEU A 154 -18.37 -15.66 30.66
CA LEU A 154 -18.34 -17.13 30.74
C LEU A 154 -17.57 -17.59 31.99
N TYR A 155 -16.40 -17.00 32.24
CA TYR A 155 -15.60 -17.30 33.43
C TYR A 155 -16.32 -16.96 34.74
N ALA A 156 -16.94 -15.78 34.83
CA ALA A 156 -17.73 -15.39 36.00
C ALA A 156 -18.89 -16.36 36.25
N ARG A 157 -19.62 -16.73 35.19
CA ARG A 157 -20.74 -17.69 35.27
C ARG A 157 -20.27 -19.08 35.69
N ALA A 158 -19.14 -19.56 35.16
CA ALA A 158 -18.54 -20.83 35.58
C ALA A 158 -18.07 -20.82 37.05
N SER A 159 -17.76 -19.64 37.58
CA SER A 159 -17.41 -19.43 39.00
C SER A 159 -18.63 -19.30 39.92
N GLY A 160 -19.85 -19.38 39.37
CA GLY A 160 -21.10 -19.35 40.13
C GLY A 160 -21.77 -17.98 40.24
N GLU A 161 -21.20 -16.92 39.65
CA GLU A 161 -21.78 -15.57 39.74
C GLU A 161 -23.16 -15.49 39.10
N THR A 162 -24.09 -14.76 39.70
CA THR A 162 -25.47 -14.66 39.17
C THR A 162 -25.55 -13.75 37.94
N TRP A 163 -26.59 -13.92 37.12
CA TRP A 163 -26.87 -12.98 36.01
C TRP A 163 -27.11 -11.53 36.48
N ALA A 164 -27.51 -11.33 37.73
CA ALA A 164 -27.69 -9.99 38.29
C ALA A 164 -26.32 -9.33 38.53
N THR A 165 -25.39 -10.04 39.18
CA THR A 165 -24.01 -9.58 39.40
C THR A 165 -23.29 -9.33 38.08
N VAL A 166 -23.43 -10.25 37.12
CA VAL A 166 -22.84 -10.09 35.78
C VAL A 166 -23.41 -8.88 35.06
N GLY A 167 -24.73 -8.66 35.13
CA GLY A 167 -25.39 -7.49 34.54
C GLY A 167 -24.87 -6.19 35.14
N GLU A 168 -24.80 -6.11 36.47
CA GLU A 168 -24.24 -4.95 37.19
C GLU A 168 -22.79 -4.67 36.76
N ALA A 169 -21.92 -5.69 36.77
CA ALA A 169 -20.53 -5.55 36.36
C ALA A 169 -20.36 -5.13 34.88
N ALA A 170 -21.26 -5.57 34.00
CA ALA A 170 -21.25 -5.22 32.58
C ALA A 170 -22.01 -3.92 32.26
N GLY A 171 -22.57 -3.23 33.26
CA GLY A 171 -23.33 -2.00 33.07
C GLY A 171 -24.66 -2.20 32.34
N THR A 172 -25.33 -3.34 32.52
CA THR A 172 -26.61 -3.68 31.89
C THR A 172 -27.57 -4.34 32.89
N THR A 173 -28.81 -4.63 32.46
CA THR A 173 -29.78 -5.30 33.33
C THR A 173 -29.52 -6.80 33.41
N ARG A 174 -29.96 -7.44 34.50
CA ARG A 174 -29.96 -8.91 34.63
C ARG A 174 -30.56 -9.61 33.40
N GLN A 175 -31.72 -9.12 32.93
CA GLN A 175 -32.43 -9.72 31.81
C GLN A 175 -31.63 -9.59 30.52
N SER A 176 -31.10 -8.40 30.22
CA SER A 176 -30.26 -8.16 29.04
C SER A 176 -28.98 -8.98 29.06
N ALA A 177 -28.37 -9.18 30.24
CA ALA A 177 -27.20 -10.05 30.40
C ALA A 177 -27.53 -11.51 30.11
N GLN A 178 -28.63 -12.03 30.68
CA GLN A 178 -29.08 -13.40 30.46
C GLN A 178 -29.45 -13.64 28.99
N GLU A 179 -30.14 -12.71 28.34
CA GLU A 179 -30.51 -12.82 26.92
C GLU A 179 -29.26 -12.85 26.02
N ARG A 180 -28.26 -12.00 26.31
CA ARG A 180 -27.05 -11.88 25.50
C ARG A 180 -26.10 -13.07 25.67
N TRP A 181 -25.80 -13.47 26.90
CA TRP A 181 -24.75 -14.44 27.19
C TRP A 181 -25.28 -15.81 27.64
N GLY A 182 -26.56 -15.91 28.00
CA GLY A 182 -27.20 -17.18 28.35
C GLY A 182 -26.94 -18.30 27.34
N PRO A 183 -27.12 -18.05 26.03
CA PRO A 183 -26.84 -19.06 24.99
C PRO A 183 -25.38 -19.52 24.94
N LEU A 184 -24.42 -18.69 25.37
CA LEU A 184 -22.98 -19.03 25.35
C LEU A 184 -22.56 -19.88 26.56
N THR A 185 -23.36 -19.89 27.63
CA THR A 185 -23.09 -20.64 28.88
C THR A 185 -23.77 -22.00 28.96
N SER A 186 -24.58 -22.34 27.96
CA SER A 186 -25.39 -23.58 27.90
C SER A 186 -24.58 -24.83 27.56
#